data_AF-B9TNY7-F1
#
_entry.id   AF-B9TNY7-F1
#
_cell.length_a   1.000
_cell.length_b   1.000
_cell.length_c   1.000
_cell.angle_alpha   90.00
_cell.angle_beta   90.00
_cell.angle_gamma   90.00
#
_symmetry.space_group_name_H-M   'P 1'
#
loop_
_entity.id
_entity.type
_entity.pdbx_description
1 polymer ?
#
loop_
_entity_poly.entity_id
_entity_poly.type
_entity_poly.pdbx_seq_one_letter_code
_entity_poly.pdbx_strand_id
1 'polypeptide(L)'
;MLGDWKRSDRIVLVANPASTSVFHSSVATDPAADPSDRAIARALEGQKLPRVDKVDIKIAEEFQGRMLGFLNGEYDYLEQVPESMTDMVIKGGKLKPELAARGMQLYRFPVLQTYYMWMNMEDPVLGGYAKERVALRRAISLSYNSAEDIALLKQGFAIKAESPLPPGVLGYDPNYRSPVPYDPAMANALLDRFGYDKRDPDGFRRQPKAGGGTEPLTLQMSSEATVGGRLRDELWRKCLNAVGLRVVFKSDKKTEIIKASRLGKVQMFESNWIADFPDGDNFYQLL
;
A
#
# COMPACT_ATOMS: atom_id res chain seq x y z
N MET A 1 -16.87 25.07 -0.83
CA MET A 1 -16.38 25.91 -1.95
C MET A 1 -14.95 26.33 -1.64
N LEU A 2 -14.13 26.58 -2.66
CA LEU A 2 -12.79 27.14 -2.42
C LEU A 2 -12.92 28.57 -1.90
N GLY A 3 -12.34 28.84 -0.72
CA GLY A 3 -12.31 30.16 -0.11
C GLY A 3 -10.98 30.86 -0.36
N ASP A 4 -9.87 30.25 0.06
CA ASP A 4 -8.52 30.77 -0.13
C ASP A 4 -7.56 29.63 -0.51
N TRP A 5 -6.53 29.95 -1.27
CA TRP A 5 -5.52 29.00 -1.70
C TRP A 5 -4.15 29.65 -1.84
N LYS A 6 -3.17 29.04 -1.19
CA LYS A 6 -1.77 29.36 -1.36
C LYS A 6 -0.99 28.09 -1.66
N ARG A 7 -0.37 28.09 -2.84
CA ARG A 7 0.41 26.95 -3.36
C ARG A 7 1.40 26.45 -2.31
N SER A 8 1.40 25.13 -2.09
CA SER A 8 2.30 24.42 -1.17
C SER A 8 2.24 24.87 0.29
N ASP A 9 1.19 25.60 0.68
CA ASP A 9 1.05 26.12 2.05
C ASP A 9 -0.33 25.77 2.63
N ARG A 10 -1.40 26.20 1.95
CA ARG A 10 -2.74 26.19 2.54
C ARG A 10 -3.87 26.10 1.51
N ILE A 11 -4.91 25.36 1.86
CA ILE A 11 -6.20 25.36 1.15
C ILE A 11 -7.31 25.60 2.18
N VAL A 12 -8.10 26.64 1.98
CA VAL A 12 -9.28 26.91 2.81
C VAL A 12 -10.53 26.62 2.01
N LEU A 13 -11.36 25.71 2.53
CA LEU A 13 -12.68 25.42 2.00
C LEU A 13 -13.73 26.01 2.94
N VAL A 14 -14.71 26.73 2.39
CA VAL A 14 -15.83 27.30 3.15
C VAL A 14 -17.12 26.56 2.83
N ALA A 15 -18.06 26.55 3.78
CA ALA A 15 -19.39 25.99 3.59
C ALA A 15 -20.05 26.54 2.33
N ASN A 16 -20.68 25.65 1.54
CA ASN A 16 -21.47 26.08 0.38
C ASN A 16 -22.86 26.54 0.87
N PRO A 17 -23.20 27.83 0.80
CA PRO A 17 -24.49 28.34 1.26
C PRO A 17 -25.66 27.83 0.40
N ALA A 18 -25.39 27.38 -0.83
CA ALA A 18 -26.40 26.80 -1.72
C ALA A 18 -26.58 25.29 -1.53
N SER A 19 -25.87 24.66 -0.58
CA SER A 19 -26.01 23.22 -0.32
C SER A 19 -27.42 22.88 0.15
N THR A 20 -28.08 21.99 -0.57
CA THR A 20 -29.35 21.37 -0.16
C THR A 20 -29.15 19.97 0.40
N SER A 21 -27.90 19.51 0.52
CA SER A 21 -27.57 18.17 0.94
C SER A 21 -28.06 17.87 2.36
N VAL A 22 -28.69 16.72 2.51
CA VAL A 22 -29.13 16.15 3.78
C VAL A 22 -28.40 14.83 3.96
N PHE A 23 -27.88 14.58 5.15
CA PHE A 23 -27.19 13.34 5.45
C PHE A 23 -28.20 12.19 5.55
N HIS A 24 -27.93 11.13 4.81
CA HIS A 24 -28.64 9.86 4.85
C HIS A 24 -27.63 8.72 4.81
N SER A 25 -27.79 7.70 5.65
CA SER A 25 -26.88 6.55 5.66
C SER A 25 -27.58 5.24 6.01
N SER A 26 -27.33 4.21 5.22
CA SER A 26 -27.73 2.83 5.56
C SER A 26 -26.94 2.24 6.74
N VAL A 27 -25.79 2.83 7.08
CA VAL A 27 -24.91 2.38 8.15
C VAL A 27 -25.64 2.36 9.50
N ALA A 28 -26.54 3.31 9.76
CA ALA A 28 -27.30 3.41 11.00
C ALA A 28 -28.09 2.12 11.37
N THR A 29 -28.45 1.35 10.34
CA THR A 29 -29.24 0.11 10.42
C THR A 29 -28.43 -1.15 10.11
N ASP A 30 -27.16 -1.03 9.71
CA ASP A 30 -26.32 -2.17 9.36
C ASP A 30 -25.80 -2.89 10.62
N PRO A 31 -26.23 -4.14 10.90
CA PRO A 31 -25.76 -4.87 12.07
C PRO A 31 -24.27 -5.23 11.99
N ALA A 32 -23.67 -5.26 10.80
CA ALA A 32 -22.25 -5.57 10.60
C ALA A 32 -21.32 -4.34 10.80
N ALA A 33 -21.87 -3.13 10.79
CA ALA A 33 -21.09 -1.90 10.97
C ALA A 33 -20.52 -1.74 12.40
N ASP A 34 -19.50 -0.90 12.57
CA ASP A 34 -18.99 -0.56 13.89
C ASP A 34 -20.06 0.18 14.72
N PRO A 35 -20.23 -0.13 16.01
CA PRO A 35 -21.19 0.57 16.86
C PRO A 35 -21.01 2.10 16.88
N SER A 36 -19.78 2.59 16.80
CA SER A 36 -19.48 4.03 16.75
C SER A 36 -19.95 4.67 15.45
N ASP A 37 -19.75 4.00 14.31
CA ASP A 37 -20.25 4.45 13.01
C ASP A 37 -21.77 4.51 12.98
N ARG A 38 -22.44 3.49 13.54
CA ARG A 38 -23.90 3.50 13.69
C ARG A 38 -24.39 4.67 14.52
N ALA A 39 -23.70 4.98 15.62
CA ALA A 39 -24.07 6.10 16.49
C ALA A 39 -23.92 7.44 15.77
N ILE A 40 -22.81 7.63 15.04
CA ILE A 40 -22.57 8.83 14.23
C ILE A 40 -23.64 8.95 13.13
N ALA A 41 -23.91 7.87 12.39
CA ALA A 41 -24.90 7.86 11.33
C ALA A 41 -26.30 8.23 11.86
N ARG A 42 -26.72 7.65 12.99
CA ARG A 42 -28.01 8.00 13.63
C ARG A 42 -28.07 9.45 14.09
N ALA A 43 -26.98 9.98 14.63
CA ALA A 43 -26.94 11.37 15.09
C ALA A 43 -26.98 12.38 13.92
N LEU A 44 -26.48 12.00 12.74
CA LEU A 44 -26.44 12.84 11.55
C LEU A 44 -27.63 12.65 10.62
N GLU A 45 -28.40 11.58 10.75
CA GLU A 45 -29.55 11.28 9.88
C GLU A 45 -30.53 12.47 9.79
N GLY A 46 -30.86 12.88 8.57
CA GLY A 46 -31.76 14.00 8.30
C GLY A 46 -31.16 15.39 8.56
N GLN A 47 -29.91 15.50 9.02
CA GLN A 47 -29.25 16.78 9.25
C GLN A 47 -28.75 17.39 7.94
N LYS A 48 -28.89 18.71 7.80
CA LYS A 48 -28.33 19.46 6.67
C LYS A 48 -26.80 19.49 6.71
N LEU A 49 -26.17 19.37 5.54
CA LEU A 49 -24.72 19.46 5.32
C LEU A 49 -24.36 20.72 4.51
N PRO A 50 -23.14 21.28 4.69
CA PRO A 50 -22.09 20.85 5.62
C PRO A 50 -22.37 21.26 7.09
N ARG A 51 -21.74 20.57 8.05
CA ARG A 51 -21.89 20.83 9.51
C ARG A 51 -20.84 21.77 10.09
N VAL A 52 -19.83 22.13 9.30
CA VAL A 52 -18.75 23.04 9.66
C VAL A 52 -18.71 24.18 8.66
N ASP A 53 -18.42 25.38 9.15
CA ASP A 53 -18.37 26.58 8.31
C ASP A 53 -17.11 26.63 7.43
N LYS A 54 -16.04 25.97 7.87
CA LYS A 54 -14.72 26.03 7.24
C LYS A 54 -13.92 24.75 7.50
N VAL A 55 -13.18 24.31 6.48
CA VAL A 55 -12.11 23.32 6.58
C VAL A 55 -10.81 23.99 6.16
N ASP A 56 -9.80 23.91 7.02
CA ASP A 56 -8.49 24.52 6.82
C ASP A 56 -7.43 23.42 6.64
N ILE A 57 -6.96 23.25 5.41
CA ILE A 57 -6.00 22.22 5.03
C ILE A 57 -4.61 22.84 5.01
N LYS A 58 -3.76 22.44 5.95
CA LYS A 58 -2.35 22.84 6.00
C LYS A 58 -1.47 21.81 5.27
N ILE A 59 -0.55 22.30 4.46
CA ILE A 59 0.42 21.44 3.76
C ILE A 59 1.67 21.29 4.64
N ALA A 60 1.82 20.12 5.26
CA ALA A 60 2.99 19.78 6.06
C ALA A 60 3.67 18.54 5.44
N GLU A 61 4.73 18.73 4.66
CA GLU A 61 5.40 17.63 3.94
C GLU A 61 6.15 16.69 4.88
N GLU A 62 6.82 17.24 5.90
CA GLU A 62 7.62 16.48 6.84
C GLU A 62 6.77 15.76 7.90
N PHE A 63 6.89 14.44 7.98
CA PHE A 63 6.06 13.60 8.86
C PHE A 63 6.15 13.98 10.34
N GLN A 64 7.34 14.31 10.83
CA GLN A 64 7.54 14.69 12.23
C GLN A 64 6.90 16.05 12.53
N GLY A 65 7.10 17.04 11.64
CA GLY A 65 6.49 18.36 11.78
C GLY A 65 4.97 18.29 11.73
N ARG A 66 4.43 17.47 10.82
CA ARG A 66 3.02 17.11 10.78
C ARG A 66 2.62 16.56 12.15
N MET A 67 3.12 15.41 12.58
CA MET A 67 2.71 14.78 13.84
C MET A 67 2.74 15.70 15.06
N LEU A 68 3.80 16.50 15.22
CA LEU A 68 3.90 17.45 16.32
C LEU A 68 2.82 18.55 16.26
N GLY A 69 2.51 19.07 15.07
CA GLY A 69 1.43 20.04 14.90
C GLY A 69 0.08 19.48 15.36
N PHE A 70 -0.24 18.22 15.03
CA PHE A 70 -1.45 17.56 15.54
C PHE A 70 -1.43 17.45 17.06
N LEU A 71 -0.31 16.96 17.61
CA LEU A 71 -0.14 16.78 19.05
C LEU A 71 -0.18 18.09 19.84
N ASN A 72 0.13 19.22 19.20
CA ASN A 72 0.06 20.56 19.78
C ASN A 72 -1.29 21.26 19.54
N GLY A 73 -2.24 20.63 18.86
CA GLY A 73 -3.56 21.20 18.58
C GLY A 73 -3.57 22.23 17.45
N GLU A 74 -2.59 22.20 16.55
CA GLU A 74 -2.57 23.11 15.39
C GLU A 74 -3.57 22.73 14.30
N TYR A 75 -4.12 21.51 14.36
CA TYR A 75 -5.21 21.02 13.53
C TYR A 75 -5.90 19.81 14.18
N ASP A 76 -7.18 19.63 13.87
CA ASP A 76 -8.09 18.71 14.57
C ASP A 76 -8.13 17.29 13.99
N TYR A 77 -7.59 17.11 12.78
CA TYR A 77 -7.65 15.86 12.04
C TYR A 77 -6.30 15.54 11.40
N LEU A 78 -5.86 14.30 11.59
CA LEU A 78 -4.71 13.73 10.90
C LEU A 78 -5.19 12.49 10.14
N GLU A 79 -5.12 12.56 8.81
CA GLU A 79 -5.63 11.51 7.93
C GLU A 79 -4.98 10.14 8.19
N GLN A 80 -3.66 10.13 8.36
CA GLN A 80 -2.90 8.90 8.58
C GLN A 80 -1.75 9.18 9.54
N VAL A 81 -1.55 8.30 10.52
CA VAL A 81 -0.35 8.30 11.35
C VAL A 81 0.80 7.83 10.47
N PRO A 82 1.85 8.65 10.22
CA PRO A 82 3.00 8.20 9.45
C PRO A 82 3.63 6.99 10.14
N GLU A 83 4.01 5.95 9.38
CA GLU A 83 4.43 4.68 10.01
C GLU A 83 5.64 4.86 10.93
N SER A 84 6.59 5.73 10.55
CA SER A 84 7.76 6.08 11.35
C SER A 84 7.46 6.83 12.65
N MET A 85 6.27 7.42 12.78
CA MET A 85 5.82 8.17 13.95
C MET A 85 4.86 7.37 14.83
N THR A 86 4.56 6.11 14.47
CA THR A 86 3.58 5.27 15.19
C THR A 86 3.89 5.19 16.68
N ASP A 87 5.14 4.92 17.07
CA ASP A 87 5.56 4.80 18.46
C ASP A 87 5.39 6.09 19.27
N MET A 88 5.25 7.24 18.62
CA MET A 88 4.97 8.51 19.29
C MET A 88 3.56 8.52 19.90
N VAL A 89 2.59 7.89 19.23
CA VAL A 89 1.16 8.04 19.54
C VAL A 89 0.44 6.74 19.86
N ILE A 90 0.98 5.60 19.43
CA ILE A 90 0.36 4.30 19.53
C ILE A 90 1.25 3.37 20.37
N LYS A 91 0.62 2.54 21.20
CA LYS A 91 1.27 1.45 21.93
C LYS A 91 0.37 0.23 21.90
N GLY A 92 0.89 -0.92 21.46
CA GLY A 92 0.11 -2.16 21.38
C GLY A 92 -1.13 -2.04 20.48
N GLY A 93 -1.01 -1.28 19.37
CA GLY A 93 -2.11 -1.07 18.43
C GLY A 93 -3.25 -0.16 18.91
N LYS A 94 -3.07 0.51 20.06
CA LYS A 94 -4.04 1.45 20.64
C LYS A 94 -3.41 2.83 20.81
N LEU A 95 -4.23 3.88 20.74
CA LEU A 95 -3.81 5.22 21.13
C LEU A 95 -3.29 5.21 22.56
N LYS A 96 -2.18 5.91 22.81
CA LYS A 96 -1.60 6.03 24.15
C LYS A 96 -2.60 6.67 25.14
N PRO A 97 -2.72 6.17 26.38
CA PRO A 97 -3.71 6.65 27.35
C PRO A 97 -3.63 8.16 27.63
N GLU A 98 -2.42 8.72 27.68
CA GLU A 98 -2.20 10.15 27.90
C GLU A 98 -2.74 11.03 26.75
N LEU A 99 -2.78 10.51 25.52
CA LEU A 99 -3.38 11.21 24.38
C LEU A 99 -4.90 11.06 24.37
N ALA A 100 -5.39 9.86 24.71
CA ALA A 100 -6.83 9.62 24.88
C ALA A 100 -7.42 10.50 26.00
N ALA A 101 -6.70 10.69 27.11
CA ALA A 101 -7.08 11.58 28.21
C ALA A 101 -7.18 13.06 27.80
N ARG A 102 -6.50 13.45 26.70
CA ARG A 102 -6.59 14.78 26.09
C ARG A 102 -7.73 14.89 25.05
N GLY A 103 -8.57 13.86 24.92
CA GLY A 103 -9.71 13.83 24.00
C GLY A 103 -9.38 13.38 22.58
N MET A 104 -8.14 12.97 22.31
CA MET A 104 -7.77 12.44 20.99
C MET A 104 -8.37 11.05 20.78
N GLN A 105 -8.68 10.72 19.53
CA GLN A 105 -9.25 9.44 19.13
C GLN A 105 -8.43 8.82 18.00
N LEU A 106 -8.28 7.50 18.03
CA LEU A 106 -7.73 6.72 16.92
C LEU A 106 -8.87 5.93 16.31
N TYR A 107 -9.22 6.27 15.07
CA TYR A 107 -10.20 5.54 14.27
C TYR A 107 -9.47 4.75 13.19
N ARG A 108 -9.79 3.46 13.07
CA ARG A 108 -9.12 2.54 12.13
C ARG A 108 -10.16 1.96 11.20
N PHE A 109 -9.92 2.08 9.90
CA PHE A 109 -10.76 1.52 8.88
C PHE A 109 -9.87 1.00 7.74
N PRO A 110 -10.29 -0.05 7.02
CA PRO A 110 -9.63 -0.43 5.79
C PRO A 110 -9.83 0.70 4.78
N VAL A 111 -8.75 1.37 4.40
CA VAL A 111 -8.77 2.24 3.22
C VAL A 111 -9.11 1.36 2.02
N LEU A 112 -9.91 1.87 1.08
CA LEU A 112 -10.19 1.21 -0.20
C LEU A 112 -8.92 1.26 -1.08
N GLN A 113 -7.85 0.63 -0.61
CA GLN A 113 -6.52 0.67 -1.18
C GLN A 113 -5.90 -0.73 -1.16
N THR A 114 -5.20 -1.07 -2.22
CA THR A 114 -4.41 -2.31 -2.31
C THR A 114 -2.97 -1.99 -2.69
N TYR A 115 -2.02 -2.74 -2.14
CA TYR A 115 -0.61 -2.68 -2.49
C TYR A 115 -0.27 -3.93 -3.30
N TYR A 116 0.50 -3.76 -4.38
CA TYR A 116 0.83 -4.84 -5.28
C TYR A 116 2.22 -4.67 -5.89
N MET A 117 2.86 -5.79 -6.20
CA MET A 117 4.09 -5.82 -6.98
C MET A 117 3.73 -5.83 -8.47
N TRP A 118 4.13 -4.78 -9.18
CA TRP A 118 4.05 -4.73 -10.63
C TRP A 118 5.30 -5.37 -11.24
N MET A 119 5.10 -6.27 -12.21
CA MET A 119 6.16 -6.92 -12.99
C MET A 119 5.90 -6.68 -14.47
N ASN A 120 6.89 -6.15 -15.17
CA ASN A 120 6.74 -5.81 -16.59
C ASN A 120 6.62 -7.06 -17.46
N MET A 121 5.48 -7.23 -18.12
CA MET A 121 5.24 -8.37 -19.01
C MET A 121 5.97 -8.30 -20.35
N GLU A 122 6.52 -7.13 -20.71
CA GLU A 122 7.36 -6.93 -21.90
C GLU A 122 8.86 -7.04 -21.59
N ASP A 123 9.25 -7.16 -20.32
CA ASP A 123 10.65 -7.29 -19.93
C ASP A 123 11.25 -8.61 -20.45
N PRO A 124 12.46 -8.61 -21.02
CA PRO A 124 13.05 -9.80 -21.62
C PRO A 124 13.43 -10.90 -20.63
N VAL A 125 13.57 -10.59 -19.34
CA VAL A 125 13.94 -11.54 -18.27
C VAL A 125 12.68 -12.07 -17.59
N LEU A 126 11.79 -11.18 -17.14
CA LEU A 126 10.61 -11.52 -16.35
C LEU A 126 9.36 -11.75 -17.20
N GLY A 127 9.23 -11.06 -18.33
CA GLY A 127 8.00 -10.93 -19.10
C GLY A 127 7.67 -12.13 -20.01
N GLY A 128 6.45 -12.17 -20.52
CA GLY A 128 5.95 -13.25 -21.38
C GLY A 128 5.51 -14.52 -20.66
N TYR A 129 5.18 -15.56 -21.44
CA TYR A 129 4.48 -16.76 -20.96
C TYR A 129 5.29 -18.07 -21.05
N ALA A 130 6.58 -17.98 -21.36
CA ALA A 130 7.46 -19.14 -21.26
C ALA A 130 7.46 -19.70 -19.83
N LYS A 131 7.48 -21.03 -19.68
CA LYS A 131 7.19 -21.70 -18.41
C LYS A 131 8.16 -21.29 -17.31
N GLU A 132 9.43 -21.15 -17.66
CA GLU A 132 10.51 -20.71 -16.77
C GLU A 132 10.32 -19.26 -16.31
N ARG A 133 9.82 -18.37 -17.17
CA ARG A 133 9.52 -16.98 -16.80
C ARG A 133 8.30 -16.87 -15.90
N VAL A 134 7.25 -17.66 -16.17
CA VAL A 134 6.09 -17.80 -15.27
C VAL A 134 6.52 -18.34 -13.91
N ALA A 135 7.41 -19.34 -13.88
CA ALA A 135 7.97 -19.89 -12.66
C ALA A 135 8.77 -18.85 -11.88
N LEU A 136 9.60 -18.03 -12.55
CA LEU A 136 10.33 -16.94 -11.93
C LEU A 136 9.40 -15.92 -11.26
N ARG A 137 8.36 -15.44 -11.98
CA ARG A 137 7.37 -14.50 -11.39
C ARG A 137 6.64 -15.09 -10.19
N ARG A 138 6.22 -16.36 -10.27
CA ARG A 138 5.57 -17.06 -9.14
C ARG A 138 6.51 -17.24 -7.95
N ALA A 139 7.78 -17.56 -8.19
CA ALA A 139 8.77 -17.69 -7.13
C ALA A 139 9.04 -16.34 -6.44
N ILE A 140 9.07 -15.24 -7.19
CA ILE A 140 9.13 -13.89 -6.63
C ILE A 140 7.93 -13.64 -5.69
N SER A 141 6.70 -13.93 -6.14
CA SER A 141 5.51 -13.77 -5.30
C SER A 141 5.52 -14.64 -4.04
N LEU A 142 5.92 -15.91 -4.16
CA LEU A 142 6.05 -16.85 -3.03
C LEU A 142 7.17 -16.44 -2.05
N SER A 143 8.18 -15.70 -2.52
CA SER A 143 9.29 -15.25 -1.68
C SER A 143 8.93 -14.08 -0.76
N TYR A 144 7.80 -13.39 -1.00
CA TYR A 144 7.49 -12.16 -0.32
C TYR A 144 6.80 -12.39 1.04
N ASN A 145 7.44 -11.93 2.12
CA ASN A 145 6.92 -12.08 3.48
C ASN A 145 5.97 -10.94 3.85
N SER A 146 4.71 -11.03 3.41
CA SER A 146 3.68 -10.03 3.73
C SER A 146 3.38 -9.90 5.24
N ALA A 147 3.54 -10.96 6.03
CA ALA A 147 3.34 -10.89 7.48
C ALA A 147 4.42 -10.02 8.16
N GLU A 148 5.68 -10.18 7.73
CA GLU A 148 6.78 -9.34 8.20
C GLU A 148 6.65 -7.90 7.70
N ASP A 149 6.19 -7.69 6.47
CA ASP A 149 5.86 -6.35 5.97
C ASP A 149 4.84 -5.64 6.88
N ILE A 150 3.72 -6.31 7.14
CA ILE A 150 2.65 -5.76 7.97
C ILE A 150 3.16 -5.43 9.38
N ALA A 151 3.94 -6.34 9.97
CA ALA A 151 4.45 -6.16 11.33
C ALA A 151 5.47 -5.02 11.42
N LEU A 152 6.45 -4.97 10.51
CA LEU A 152 7.61 -4.08 10.63
C LEU A 152 7.40 -2.74 9.92
N LEU A 153 6.89 -2.74 8.70
CA LEU A 153 6.80 -1.53 7.89
C LEU A 153 5.44 -0.85 8.08
N LYS A 154 4.37 -1.64 8.22
CA LYS A 154 3.01 -1.12 8.47
C LYS A 154 2.63 -1.05 9.94
N GLN A 155 3.51 -1.45 10.85
CA GLN A 155 3.30 -1.36 12.30
C GLN A 155 1.97 -2.02 12.76
N GLY A 156 1.53 -3.07 12.06
CA GLY A 156 0.26 -3.75 12.28
C GLY A 156 -0.99 -3.04 11.74
N PHE A 157 -0.83 -1.90 11.04
CA PHE A 157 -1.93 -1.12 10.44
C PHE A 157 -2.22 -1.47 8.98
N ALA A 158 -1.97 -2.73 8.62
CA ALA A 158 -2.35 -3.26 7.33
C ALA A 158 -2.92 -4.67 7.50
N ILE A 159 -3.74 -5.05 6.52
CA ILE A 159 -4.27 -6.40 6.38
C ILE A 159 -3.60 -7.07 5.19
N LYS A 160 -3.44 -8.39 5.25
CA LYS A 160 -2.93 -9.16 4.13
C LYS A 160 -3.92 -9.03 2.95
N ALA A 161 -3.40 -8.63 1.79
CA ALA A 161 -4.18 -8.66 0.55
C ALA A 161 -4.41 -10.12 0.15
N GLU A 162 -5.64 -10.60 0.31
CA GLU A 162 -6.03 -11.93 -0.19
C GLU A 162 -6.48 -11.86 -1.66
N SER A 163 -6.91 -10.69 -2.14
CA SER A 163 -7.32 -10.46 -3.53
C SER A 163 -6.88 -9.07 -3.99
N PRO A 164 -6.96 -8.74 -5.30
CA PRO A 164 -6.78 -7.37 -5.79
C PRO A 164 -7.77 -6.38 -5.18
N LEU A 165 -8.94 -6.84 -4.76
CA LEU A 165 -9.98 -6.01 -4.15
C LEU A 165 -9.74 -5.92 -2.63
N PRO A 166 -9.67 -4.70 -2.06
CA PRO A 166 -9.66 -4.51 -0.62
C PRO A 166 -11.08 -4.67 -0.03
N PRO A 167 -11.22 -4.88 1.29
CA PRO A 167 -12.51 -4.91 1.96
C PRO A 167 -13.31 -3.61 1.71
N GLY A 168 -14.63 -3.75 1.52
CA GLY A 168 -15.53 -2.63 1.27
C GLY A 168 -15.74 -2.30 -0.21
N VAL A 169 -15.02 -2.97 -1.12
CA VAL A 169 -15.24 -2.85 -2.58
C VAL A 169 -16.22 -3.92 -3.05
N LEU A 170 -17.14 -3.56 -3.94
CA LEU A 170 -18.06 -4.52 -4.57
C LEU A 170 -17.26 -5.64 -5.27
N GLY A 171 -17.60 -6.89 -4.96
CA GLY A 171 -16.89 -8.08 -5.47
C GLY A 171 -15.82 -8.64 -4.52
N TYR A 172 -15.49 -7.94 -3.43
CA TYR A 172 -14.63 -8.51 -2.37
C TYR A 172 -15.32 -9.71 -1.69
N ASP A 173 -14.63 -10.85 -1.64
CA ASP A 173 -15.06 -12.03 -0.91
C ASP A 173 -14.24 -12.20 0.39
N PRO A 174 -14.84 -12.01 1.59
CA PRO A 174 -14.13 -12.16 2.87
C PRO A 174 -13.65 -13.60 3.15
N ASN A 175 -14.18 -14.60 2.43
CA ASN A 175 -13.81 -16.01 2.58
C ASN A 175 -12.73 -16.44 1.59
N TYR A 176 -12.44 -15.64 0.56
CA TYR A 176 -11.38 -15.95 -0.40
C TYR A 176 -10.01 -15.92 0.28
N ARG A 177 -9.14 -16.87 -0.10
CA ARG A 177 -7.75 -16.92 0.34
C ARG A 177 -6.86 -17.06 -0.89
N SER A 178 -5.86 -16.20 -0.99
CA SER A 178 -4.90 -16.24 -2.08
C SER A 178 -4.18 -17.60 -2.07
N PRO A 179 -4.06 -18.28 -3.23
CA PRO A 179 -3.30 -19.52 -3.35
C PRO A 179 -1.78 -19.29 -3.31
N VAL A 180 -1.32 -18.05 -3.14
CA VAL A 180 0.09 -17.67 -3.10
C VAL A 180 0.49 -17.33 -1.66
N PRO A 181 0.96 -18.29 -0.87
CA PRO A 181 1.49 -18.03 0.47
C PRO A 181 2.91 -17.44 0.41
N TYR A 182 3.40 -16.96 1.55
CA TYR A 182 4.84 -16.84 1.75
C TYR A 182 5.43 -18.24 1.95
N ASP A 183 6.15 -18.75 0.95
CA ASP A 183 6.78 -20.07 0.97
C ASP A 183 8.10 -20.06 0.16
N PRO A 184 9.22 -19.64 0.79
CA PRO A 184 10.53 -19.67 0.16
C PRO A 184 11.00 -21.08 -0.24
N ALA A 185 10.54 -22.13 0.44
CA ALA A 185 10.93 -23.50 0.12
C ALA A 185 10.28 -23.93 -1.21
N MET A 186 8.99 -23.69 -1.36
CA MET A 186 8.27 -23.92 -2.61
C MET A 186 8.82 -23.04 -3.75
N ALA A 187 9.15 -21.77 -3.46
CA ALA A 187 9.77 -20.88 -4.44
C ALA A 187 11.12 -21.44 -4.94
N ASN A 188 11.98 -21.92 -4.04
CA ASN A 188 13.26 -22.54 -4.41
C ASN A 188 13.06 -23.79 -5.27
N ALA A 189 12.16 -24.71 -4.85
CA ALA A 189 11.85 -25.92 -5.60
C ALA A 189 11.27 -25.62 -6.99
N LEU A 190 10.44 -24.58 -7.10
CA LEU A 190 9.89 -24.12 -8.37
C LEU A 190 11.01 -23.60 -9.29
N LEU A 191 11.92 -22.76 -8.77
CA LEU A 191 13.06 -22.25 -9.53
C LEU A 191 13.97 -23.38 -10.03
N ASP A 192 14.32 -24.34 -9.16
CA ASP A 192 15.18 -25.49 -9.51
C ASP A 192 14.55 -26.31 -10.65
N ARG A 193 13.24 -26.61 -10.55
CA ARG A 193 12.50 -27.38 -11.55
C ARG A 193 12.51 -26.72 -12.94
N PHE A 194 12.60 -25.40 -13.00
CA PHE A 194 12.54 -24.62 -14.24
C PHE A 194 13.91 -24.08 -14.69
N GLY A 195 15.01 -24.70 -14.23
CA GLY A 195 16.35 -24.48 -14.77
C GLY A 195 17.13 -23.32 -14.14
N TYR A 196 16.65 -22.77 -13.02
CA TYR A 196 17.38 -21.78 -12.22
C TYR A 196 18.27 -22.43 -11.15
N ASP A 197 18.61 -23.71 -11.30
CA ASP A 197 19.37 -24.51 -10.32
C ASP A 197 20.86 -24.13 -10.27
N LYS A 198 21.41 -23.56 -11.36
CA LYS A 198 22.79 -23.10 -11.39
C LYS A 198 22.96 -21.79 -10.65
N ARG A 199 24.09 -21.67 -9.95
CA ARG A 199 24.45 -20.50 -9.17
C ARG A 199 25.79 -19.92 -9.59
N ASP A 200 25.97 -18.64 -9.34
CA ASP A 200 27.26 -17.96 -9.43
C ASP A 200 28.08 -18.13 -8.13
N PRO A 201 29.34 -17.67 -8.08
CA PRO A 201 30.21 -17.82 -6.89
C PRO A 201 29.67 -17.17 -5.62
N ASP A 202 28.79 -16.16 -5.74
CA ASP A 202 28.16 -15.48 -4.60
C ASP A 202 26.91 -16.24 -4.12
N GLY A 203 26.57 -17.36 -4.75
CA GLY A 203 25.44 -18.21 -4.40
C GLY A 203 24.11 -17.78 -5.03
N PHE A 204 24.09 -16.81 -5.94
CA PHE A 204 22.87 -16.36 -6.62
C PHE A 204 22.59 -17.18 -7.87
N ARG A 205 21.31 -17.42 -8.13
CA ARG A 205 20.81 -18.19 -9.27
C ARG A 205 21.16 -17.52 -10.59
N ARG A 206 21.29 -18.33 -11.63
CA ARG A 206 21.56 -17.89 -13.01
C ARG A 206 20.33 -18.11 -13.89
N GLN A 207 20.17 -17.29 -14.93
CA GLN A 207 19.06 -17.35 -15.87
C GLN A 207 19.28 -18.52 -16.85
N PRO A 208 18.31 -19.44 -17.03
CA PRO A 208 18.39 -20.49 -18.04
C PRO A 208 18.32 -19.91 -19.46
N LYS A 209 19.10 -20.49 -20.39
CA LYS A 209 19.08 -20.13 -21.81
C LYS A 209 18.33 -21.16 -22.66
N ALA A 210 17.68 -20.66 -23.71
CA ALA A 210 17.24 -21.51 -24.81
C ALA A 210 18.45 -22.20 -25.45
N GLY A 211 18.42 -23.54 -25.57
CA GLY A 211 19.54 -24.33 -26.09
C GLY A 211 20.56 -24.80 -25.05
N GLY A 212 20.34 -24.51 -23.76
CA GLY A 212 21.17 -25.00 -22.65
C GLY A 212 22.19 -23.99 -22.14
N GLY A 213 22.68 -24.25 -20.92
CA GLY A 213 23.55 -23.31 -20.19
C GLY A 213 22.78 -22.19 -19.49
N THR A 214 23.53 -21.27 -18.88
CA THR A 214 22.97 -20.18 -18.07
C THR A 214 23.74 -18.87 -18.24
N GLU A 215 23.07 -17.73 -18.05
CA GLU A 215 23.68 -16.39 -17.95
C GLU A 215 23.45 -15.73 -16.58
N PRO A 216 24.19 -14.66 -16.25
CA PRO A 216 23.91 -13.90 -15.04
C PRO A 216 22.45 -13.45 -14.96
N LEU A 217 21.85 -13.58 -13.77
CA LEU A 217 20.51 -13.09 -13.47
C LEU A 217 20.60 -12.03 -12.38
N THR A 218 20.21 -10.82 -12.72
CA THR A 218 20.05 -9.72 -11.76
C THR A 218 18.71 -9.07 -12.03
N LEU A 219 17.84 -9.05 -11.03
CA LEU A 219 16.59 -8.32 -11.08
C LEU A 219 16.84 -6.85 -10.76
N GLN A 220 16.13 -5.94 -11.40
CA GLN A 220 16.09 -4.53 -11.07
C GLN A 220 14.71 -4.17 -10.54
N MET A 221 14.66 -3.61 -9.33
CA MET A 221 13.44 -3.10 -8.74
C MET A 221 13.54 -1.59 -8.58
N SER A 222 12.55 -0.84 -9.08
CA SER A 222 12.42 0.58 -8.77
C SER A 222 11.89 0.75 -7.35
N SER A 223 12.29 1.82 -6.67
CA SER A 223 11.87 2.11 -5.29
C SER A 223 11.74 3.61 -5.06
N GLU A 224 10.88 4.01 -4.15
CA GLU A 224 10.72 5.43 -3.81
C GLU A 224 11.90 5.91 -2.95
N ALA A 225 12.45 7.09 -3.27
CA ALA A 225 13.58 7.69 -2.55
C ALA A 225 13.19 8.28 -1.17
N THR A 226 12.58 7.46 -0.30
CA THR A 226 12.10 7.83 1.04
C THR A 226 12.69 6.90 2.11
N VAL A 227 12.50 7.23 3.40
CA VAL A 227 12.88 6.32 4.50
C VAL A 227 12.11 5.00 4.40
N GLY A 228 10.80 5.08 4.13
CA GLY A 228 9.95 3.90 3.94
C GLY A 228 10.39 3.05 2.74
N GLY A 229 10.80 3.68 1.63
CA GLY A 229 11.34 2.98 0.46
C GLY A 229 12.62 2.20 0.76
N ARG A 230 13.53 2.76 1.55
CA ARG A 230 14.75 2.03 1.96
C ARG A 230 14.46 0.80 2.83
N LEU A 231 13.56 0.92 3.79
CA LEU A 231 13.11 -0.22 4.62
C LEU A 231 12.43 -1.29 3.75
N ARG A 232 11.67 -0.84 2.73
CA ARG A 232 11.05 -1.73 1.75
C ARG A 232 12.08 -2.47 0.91
N ASP A 233 13.14 -1.81 0.49
CA ASP A 233 14.25 -2.41 -0.26
C ASP A 233 14.95 -3.51 0.55
N GLU A 234 15.15 -3.30 1.86
CA GLU A 234 15.76 -4.30 2.75
C GLU A 234 14.89 -5.56 2.87
N LEU A 235 13.57 -5.39 3.05
CA LEU A 235 12.64 -6.52 3.09
C LEU A 235 12.62 -7.30 1.77
N TRP A 236 12.53 -6.61 0.64
CA TRP A 236 12.57 -7.26 -0.68
C TRP A 236 13.89 -7.97 -0.94
N ARG A 237 15.02 -7.35 -0.57
CA ARG A 237 16.34 -7.98 -0.67
C ARG A 237 16.42 -9.25 0.16
N LYS A 238 15.95 -9.22 1.41
CA LYS A 238 15.88 -10.39 2.28
C LYS A 238 15.06 -11.51 1.65
N CYS A 239 13.86 -11.18 1.16
CA CYS A 239 12.93 -12.12 0.52
C CYS A 239 13.53 -12.78 -0.73
N LEU A 240 14.08 -11.98 -1.65
CA LEU A 240 14.66 -12.46 -2.90
C LEU A 240 15.96 -13.23 -2.67
N ASN A 241 16.82 -12.79 -1.75
CA ASN A 241 18.04 -13.51 -1.40
C ASN A 241 17.74 -14.89 -0.79
N ALA A 242 16.66 -15.03 -0.01
CA ALA A 242 16.25 -16.32 0.57
C ALA A 242 15.89 -17.38 -0.50
N VAL A 243 15.56 -16.93 -1.71
CA VAL A 243 15.33 -17.81 -2.87
C VAL A 243 16.45 -17.72 -3.90
N GLY A 244 17.60 -17.13 -3.53
CA GLY A 244 18.79 -17.02 -4.38
C GLY A 244 18.65 -16.07 -5.56
N LEU A 245 17.70 -15.13 -5.54
CA LEU A 245 17.54 -14.12 -6.59
C LEU A 245 18.27 -12.84 -6.20
N ARG A 246 19.16 -12.37 -7.07
CA ARG A 246 19.87 -11.10 -6.90
C ARG A 246 18.98 -9.95 -7.33
N VAL A 247 18.92 -8.88 -6.54
CA VAL A 247 18.19 -7.66 -6.87
C VAL A 247 19.06 -6.41 -6.69
N VAL A 248 18.92 -5.46 -7.62
CA VAL A 248 19.45 -4.11 -7.52
C VAL A 248 18.29 -3.12 -7.46
N PHE A 249 18.38 -2.15 -6.55
CA PHE A 249 17.34 -1.15 -6.36
C PHE A 249 17.71 0.13 -7.09
N LYS A 250 16.76 0.68 -7.86
CA LYS A 250 16.87 1.98 -8.51
C LYS A 250 15.89 2.95 -7.85
N SER A 251 16.39 3.74 -6.92
CA SER A 251 15.58 4.72 -6.20
C SER A 251 15.35 5.99 -7.02
N ASP A 252 14.11 6.49 -7.02
CA ASP A 252 13.74 7.76 -7.68
C ASP A 252 12.48 8.36 -7.02
N LYS A 253 12.04 9.53 -7.48
CA LYS A 253 10.75 10.10 -7.12
C LYS A 253 9.62 9.28 -7.76
N LYS A 254 8.53 9.04 -7.02
CA LYS A 254 7.37 8.28 -7.49
C LYS A 254 6.86 8.73 -8.87
N THR A 255 6.80 10.04 -9.11
CA THR A 255 6.37 10.61 -10.40
C THR A 255 7.26 10.19 -11.57
N GLU A 256 8.57 10.09 -11.35
CA GLU A 256 9.53 9.67 -12.38
C GLU A 256 9.47 8.15 -12.61
N ILE A 257 9.26 7.37 -11.56
CA ILE A 257 9.02 5.92 -11.68
C ILE A 257 7.76 5.64 -12.49
N ILE A 258 6.67 6.37 -12.24
CA ILE A 258 5.42 6.23 -13.00
C ILE A 258 5.63 6.60 -14.48
N LYS A 259 6.33 7.70 -14.77
CA LYS A 259 6.69 8.06 -16.15
C LYS A 259 7.52 6.97 -16.84
N ALA A 260 8.52 6.43 -16.15
CA ALA A 260 9.34 5.34 -16.67
C ALA A 260 8.54 4.04 -16.88
N SER A 261 7.58 3.75 -16.00
CA SER A 261 6.68 2.60 -16.10
C SER A 261 5.81 2.68 -17.35
N ARG A 262 5.24 3.87 -17.64
CA ARG A 262 4.47 4.13 -18.87
C ARG A 262 5.29 3.97 -20.16
N LEU A 263 6.61 4.07 -20.07
CA LEU A 263 7.54 3.87 -21.18
C LEU A 263 8.10 2.43 -21.21
N GLY A 264 7.61 1.51 -20.38
CA GLY A 264 8.08 0.13 -20.31
C GLY A 264 9.51 -0.02 -19.75
N LYS A 265 10.07 1.02 -19.10
CA LYS A 265 11.48 1.04 -18.63
C LYS A 265 11.68 0.50 -17.21
N VAL A 266 10.60 0.24 -16.49
CA VAL A 266 10.64 -0.37 -15.16
C VAL A 266 10.52 -1.88 -15.33
N GLN A 267 11.32 -2.65 -14.61
CA GLN A 267 11.24 -4.11 -14.61
C GLN A 267 10.31 -4.60 -13.49
N MET A 268 10.54 -4.15 -12.27
CA MET A 268 9.65 -4.37 -11.12
C MET A 268 9.45 -3.08 -10.32
N PHE A 269 8.27 -2.88 -9.77
CA PHE A 269 7.99 -1.77 -8.84
C PHE A 269 6.82 -2.14 -7.93
N GLU A 270 6.97 -1.91 -6.63
CA GLU A 270 5.83 -1.99 -5.73
C GLU A 270 5.02 -0.71 -5.83
N SER A 271 3.74 -0.85 -6.16
CA SER A 271 2.80 0.26 -6.25
C SER A 271 1.60 0.00 -5.36
N ASN A 272 0.73 0.99 -5.30
CA ASN A 272 -0.59 0.84 -4.72
C ASN A 272 -1.62 1.54 -5.59
N TRP A 273 -2.86 1.18 -5.34
CA TRP A 273 -4.01 1.85 -5.91
C TRP A 273 -5.04 2.10 -4.83
N ILE A 274 -5.61 3.31 -4.82
CA ILE A 274 -6.71 3.71 -3.97
C ILE A 274 -7.93 3.95 -4.86
N ALA A 275 -9.11 3.52 -4.40
CA ALA A 275 -10.33 3.58 -5.17
C ALA A 275 -10.70 5.02 -5.56
N ASP A 276 -10.88 5.28 -6.86
CA ASP A 276 -11.52 6.51 -7.33
C ASP A 276 -13.06 6.44 -7.13
N PHE A 277 -13.60 5.22 -7.22
CA PHE A 277 -14.99 4.87 -6.97
C PHE A 277 -15.07 3.45 -6.39
N PRO A 278 -16.07 3.13 -5.53
CA PRO A 278 -16.10 1.89 -4.74
C PRO A 278 -16.59 0.66 -5.53
N ASP A 279 -16.05 0.45 -6.73
CA ASP A 279 -16.36 -0.68 -7.61
C ASP A 279 -15.11 -1.49 -7.93
N GLY A 280 -15.28 -2.80 -8.12
CA GLY A 280 -14.18 -3.71 -8.45
C GLY A 280 -13.50 -3.39 -9.79
N ASP A 281 -14.22 -2.84 -10.76
CA ASP A 281 -13.67 -2.42 -12.06
C ASP A 281 -12.51 -1.43 -11.89
N ASN A 282 -12.60 -0.53 -10.90
CA ASN A 282 -11.55 0.46 -10.63
C ASN A 282 -10.18 -0.17 -10.30
N PHE A 283 -10.18 -1.38 -9.73
CA PHE A 283 -8.97 -2.14 -9.41
C PHE A 283 -8.53 -3.07 -10.53
N TYR A 284 -9.48 -3.67 -11.26
CA TYR A 284 -9.17 -4.63 -12.31
C TYR A 284 -8.71 -3.98 -13.62
N GLN A 285 -9.10 -2.75 -13.91
CA GLN A 285 -8.60 -1.98 -15.06
C GLN A 285 -7.07 -1.74 -15.05
N LEU A 286 -6.40 -2.03 -13.93
CA LEU A 286 -4.96 -1.87 -13.75
C LEU A 286 -4.14 -3.10 -14.17
N LEU A 287 -4.81 -4.23 -14.44
CA LEU A 287 -4.19 -5.52 -14.75
C LEU A 287 -3.90 -5.72 -16.24
#